data_AF-A0A920W768-F1
#
_entry.id   AF-A0A920W768-F1
#
_cell.length_a   1.000
_cell.length_b   1.000
_cell.length_c   1.000
_cell.angle_alpha   90.00
_cell.angle_beta   90.00
_cell.angle_gamma   90.00
#
_symmetry.space_group_name_H-M   'P 1'
#
loop_
_entity.id
_entity.type
_entity.pdbx_description
1 polymer ?
#
loop_
_entity_poly.entity_id
_entity_poly.type
_entity_poly.pdbx_seq_one_letter_code
_entity_poly.pdbx_strand_id
1 'polypeptide(L)'
;MVNDGRYDSPVMRTGILLTVVVAIGATITAWVLAGRAEGPQITIVQPTTFIGQTAFFEATVQAPEAQLRALDAHVEQNGNIYPLFSLDAGTSASIQQESDSSLRISRAFDRSSHPDLVTGSARVVVRATRPVLYGYREATSETALEVTVRLAPPRLAPLSTLHYINHGGSEFIVYRVSPTDVDSGVRVGDREYPGYPASGAGLTGADDLRVAFFSLAYDQDLTTPIELYARDPAGNAASARFAFRSSNNLSSIPYSVKRTLPSARCAGYRVKCCGSRGRAG
;
A
#
# COMPACT_ATOMS: atom_id res chain seq x y z
N MET A 1 10.80 61.68 -61.13
CA MET A 1 9.53 60.98 -61.47
C MET A 1 9.68 59.55 -60.99
N VAL A 2 9.25 59.27 -59.75
CA VAL A 2 9.22 57.91 -59.21
C VAL A 2 7.93 57.29 -59.73
N ASN A 3 8.09 56.21 -60.49
CA ASN A 3 6.99 55.55 -61.18
C ASN A 3 6.28 54.64 -60.16
N ASP A 4 5.26 55.16 -59.48
CA ASP A 4 4.32 54.36 -58.69
C ASP A 4 3.40 53.58 -59.63
N GLY A 5 4.01 52.63 -60.34
CA GLY A 5 3.34 51.62 -61.15
C GLY A 5 2.59 50.67 -60.22
N ARG A 6 1.39 51.11 -59.84
CA ARG A 6 0.34 50.39 -59.14
C ARG A 6 0.29 48.93 -59.61
N TYR A 7 0.79 48.00 -58.78
CA TYR A 7 0.74 46.55 -58.96
C TYR A 7 -0.70 46.00 -58.81
N ASP A 8 -1.63 46.57 -59.58
CA ASP A 8 -3.05 46.21 -59.56
C ASP A 8 -3.40 45.39 -60.81
N SER A 9 -2.64 44.31 -61.04
CA SER A 9 -3.00 43.34 -62.07
C SER A 9 -4.01 42.33 -61.50
N PRO A 10 -5.09 41.98 -62.24
CA PRO A 10 -6.08 41.01 -61.78
C PRO A 10 -5.46 39.64 -61.49
N VAL A 11 -4.36 39.30 -62.17
CA VAL A 11 -3.59 38.07 -61.94
C VAL A 11 -2.91 38.07 -60.56
N MET A 12 -2.34 39.20 -60.13
CA MET A 12 -1.72 39.34 -58.82
C MET A 12 -2.76 39.27 -57.69
N ARG A 13 -3.92 39.91 -57.87
CA ARG A 13 -5.04 39.80 -56.91
C ARG A 13 -5.57 38.37 -56.79
N THR A 14 -5.70 37.67 -57.91
CA THR A 14 -6.17 36.27 -57.93
C THR A 14 -5.13 35.33 -57.31
N GLY A 15 -3.84 35.58 -57.56
CA GLY A 15 -2.74 34.85 -56.93
C GLY A 15 -2.73 35.02 -55.41
N ILE A 16 -2.90 36.25 -54.91
CA ILE A 16 -2.99 36.54 -53.48
C ILE A 16 -4.22 35.88 -52.84
N LEU A 17 -5.38 35.92 -53.51
CA LEU A 17 -6.58 35.25 -53.01
C LEU A 17 -6.38 33.74 -52.90
N LEU A 18 -5.77 33.11 -53.90
CA LEU A 18 -5.48 31.67 -53.87
C LEU A 18 -4.49 31.30 -52.76
N THR A 19 -3.42 32.06 -52.56
CA THR A 19 -2.46 31.78 -51.47
C THR A 19 -3.10 31.95 -50.10
N VAL A 20 -3.95 32.95 -49.91
CA VAL A 20 -4.70 33.15 -48.67
C VAL A 20 -5.66 31.99 -48.41
N VAL A 21 -6.41 31.54 -49.43
CA VAL A 21 -7.33 30.39 -49.29
C VAL A 21 -6.57 29.11 -48.91
N VAL A 22 -5.43 28.85 -49.55
CA VAL A 22 -4.58 27.69 -49.22
C VAL A 22 -4.02 27.81 -47.80
N ALA A 23 -3.55 28.99 -47.39
CA ALA A 23 -3.05 29.23 -46.04
C ALA A 23 -4.14 29.02 -44.97
N ILE A 24 -5.37 29.49 -45.23
CA ILE A 24 -6.52 29.24 -44.35
C ILE A 24 -6.82 27.74 -44.29
N GLY A 25 -6.87 27.06 -45.44
CA GLY A 25 -7.10 25.61 -45.49
C GLY A 25 -6.05 24.82 -44.73
N ALA A 26 -4.77 25.16 -44.87
CA ALA A 26 -3.66 24.55 -44.13
C ALA A 26 -3.78 24.80 -42.63
N THR A 27 -4.14 26.02 -42.23
CA THR A 27 -4.31 26.39 -40.81
C THR A 27 -5.49 25.63 -40.18
N ILE A 28 -6.64 25.55 -40.85
CA ILE A 28 -7.80 24.77 -40.40
C ILE A 28 -7.42 23.29 -40.28
N THR A 29 -6.72 22.76 -41.27
CA THR A 29 -6.28 21.35 -41.27
C THR A 29 -5.35 21.07 -40.09
N ALA A 30 -4.33 21.92 -39.88
CA ALA A 30 -3.42 21.82 -38.75
C ALA A 30 -4.16 21.91 -37.40
N TRP A 31 -5.14 22.81 -37.28
CA TRP A 31 -5.97 22.96 -36.09
C TRP A 31 -6.81 21.71 -35.78
N VAL A 32 -7.41 21.10 -36.80
CA VAL A 32 -8.22 19.88 -36.66
C VAL A 32 -7.35 18.68 -36.31
N LEU A 33 -6.19 18.52 -36.96
CA LEU A 33 -5.24 17.45 -36.65
C LEU A 33 -4.69 17.57 -35.23
N ALA A 34 -4.33 18.78 -34.80
CA ALA A 34 -3.87 19.04 -33.43
C ALA A 34 -4.95 18.71 -32.38
N GLY A 35 -6.23 18.86 -32.72
CA GLY A 35 -7.34 18.46 -31.84
C GLY A 35 -7.49 16.95 -31.66
N ARG A 36 -6.80 16.13 -32.46
CA ARG A 36 -6.74 14.67 -32.36
C ARG A 36 -5.42 14.15 -31.82
N ALA A 37 -4.52 15.05 -31.40
CA ALA A 37 -3.24 14.66 -30.83
C ALA A 37 -3.45 13.87 -29.52
N GLU A 38 -2.66 12.82 -29.34
CA GLU A 38 -2.72 12.00 -28.13
C GLU A 38 -2.29 12.82 -26.91
N GLY A 39 -3.00 12.68 -25.79
CA GLY A 39 -2.56 13.28 -24.52
C GLY A 39 -1.36 12.53 -23.91
N PRO A 40 -0.82 13.01 -22.79
CA PRO A 40 0.21 12.28 -22.06
C PRO A 40 -0.27 10.90 -21.61
N GLN A 41 0.62 9.91 -21.59
CA GLN A 41 0.34 8.61 -21.00
C GLN A 41 0.61 8.67 -19.49
N ILE A 42 -0.35 8.21 -18.69
CA ILE A 42 -0.31 8.31 -17.23
C ILE A 42 -0.43 6.91 -16.63
N THR A 43 0.55 6.52 -15.83
CA THR A 43 0.58 5.25 -15.10
C THR A 43 0.71 5.54 -13.61
N ILE A 44 -0.31 5.16 -12.84
CA ILE A 44 -0.29 5.25 -11.38
C ILE A 44 0.33 3.95 -10.84
N VAL A 45 1.47 4.05 -10.17
CA VAL A 45 2.21 2.93 -9.60
C VAL A 45 1.76 2.66 -8.17
N GLN A 46 1.57 3.73 -7.39
CA GLN A 46 1.05 3.68 -6.03
C GLN A 46 0.11 4.88 -5.75
N PRO A 47 -0.92 4.71 -4.91
CA PRO A 47 -1.39 3.45 -4.28
C PRO A 47 -2.00 2.47 -5.30
N THR A 48 -2.19 1.20 -4.93
CA THR A 48 -2.84 0.19 -5.78
C THR A 48 -4.30 -0.04 -5.39
N THR A 49 -4.56 -0.34 -4.11
CA THR A 49 -5.92 -0.62 -3.62
C THR A 49 -6.25 0.13 -2.32
N PHE A 50 -5.28 0.34 -1.45
CA PHE A 50 -5.50 0.93 -0.12
C PHE A 50 -4.64 2.15 0.15
N ILE A 51 -5.19 3.10 0.91
CA ILE A 51 -4.48 4.24 1.49
C ILE A 51 -4.56 4.12 3.02
N GLY A 52 -3.42 3.95 3.67
CA GLY A 52 -3.30 3.85 5.13
C GLY A 52 -3.07 5.17 5.84
N GLN A 53 -2.62 5.10 7.10
CA GLN A 53 -2.17 6.28 7.86
C GLN A 53 -0.93 6.95 7.25
N THR A 54 -0.04 6.14 6.68
CA THR A 54 1.12 6.58 5.90
C THR A 54 1.02 5.90 4.54
N ALA A 55 1.00 6.69 3.47
CA ALA A 55 0.85 6.22 2.11
C ALA A 55 1.87 6.87 1.19
N PHE A 56 2.08 6.25 0.04
CA PHE A 56 2.97 6.73 -1.00
C PHE A 56 2.14 6.94 -2.26
N PHE A 57 2.28 8.14 -2.83
CA PHE A 57 1.82 8.45 -4.16
C PHE A 57 3.00 8.32 -5.11
N GLU A 58 2.83 7.50 -6.13
CA GLU A 58 3.81 7.34 -7.18
C GLU A 58 3.12 7.23 -8.54
N ALA A 59 3.50 8.11 -9.47
CA ALA A 59 2.98 8.09 -10.83
C ALA A 59 4.10 8.41 -11.83
N THR A 60 4.02 7.75 -12.98
CA THR A 60 4.86 8.03 -14.14
C THR A 60 3.99 8.66 -15.22
N VAL A 61 4.43 9.81 -15.73
CA VAL A 61 3.75 10.53 -16.81
C VAL A 61 4.71 10.69 -17.97
N GLN A 62 4.31 10.18 -19.13
CA GLN A 62 5.06 10.29 -20.36
C GLN A 62 4.34 11.21 -21.35
N ALA A 63 4.99 12.29 -21.77
CA ALA A 63 4.47 13.23 -22.74
C ALA A 63 5.15 13.01 -24.10
N PRO A 64 4.42 12.56 -25.15
CA PRO A 64 5.00 12.43 -26.47
C PRO A 64 5.51 13.80 -26.96
N GLU A 65 6.70 13.86 -27.56
CA GLU A 65 7.18 14.99 -28.38
C GLU A 65 7.24 16.39 -27.71
N ALA A 66 6.92 16.52 -26.42
CA ALA A 66 6.86 17.81 -25.71
C ALA A 66 6.98 17.63 -24.19
N GLN A 67 7.44 18.67 -23.50
CA GLN A 67 7.41 18.73 -22.04
C GLN A 67 5.97 18.96 -21.53
N LEU A 68 5.70 18.48 -20.32
CA LEU A 68 4.43 18.71 -19.64
C LEU A 68 4.26 20.20 -19.33
N ARG A 69 3.06 20.73 -19.61
CA ARG A 69 2.68 22.10 -19.28
C ARG A 69 2.03 22.19 -17.90
N ALA A 70 1.18 21.23 -17.57
CA ALA A 70 0.53 21.13 -16.28
C ALA A 70 0.41 19.66 -15.89
N LEU A 71 0.53 19.39 -14.59
CA LEU A 71 0.35 18.07 -14.02
C LEU A 71 -0.16 18.22 -12.59
N ASP A 72 -1.35 17.68 -12.36
CA ASP A 72 -2.02 17.70 -11.08
C ASP A 72 -2.38 16.28 -10.67
N ALA A 73 -2.18 15.98 -9.38
CA ALA A 73 -2.62 14.74 -8.77
C ALA A 73 -3.36 15.06 -7.48
N HIS A 74 -4.50 14.43 -7.26
CA HIS A 74 -5.34 14.64 -6.08
C HIS A 74 -6.13 13.39 -5.72
N VAL A 75 -6.56 13.32 -4.47
CA VAL A 75 -7.53 12.33 -4.00
C VAL A 75 -8.90 12.99 -3.98
N GLU A 76 -9.89 12.35 -4.59
CA GLU A 76 -11.30 12.74 -4.50
C GLU A 76 -12.01 11.80 -3.53
N GLN A 77 -12.68 12.36 -2.52
CA GLN A 77 -13.48 11.59 -1.59
C GLN A 77 -14.66 12.41 -1.11
N ASN A 78 -15.87 11.84 -1.17
CA ASN A 78 -17.11 12.49 -0.75
C ASN A 78 -17.34 13.87 -1.40
N GLY A 79 -16.84 14.08 -2.63
CA GLY A 79 -16.91 15.37 -3.35
C GLY A 79 -15.84 16.39 -2.95
N ASN A 80 -14.99 16.08 -1.96
CA ASN A 80 -13.84 16.90 -1.59
C ASN A 80 -12.60 16.50 -2.38
N ILE A 81 -11.73 17.48 -2.66
CA ILE A 81 -10.48 17.31 -3.39
C ILE A 81 -9.31 17.55 -2.43
N TYR A 82 -8.40 16.58 -2.36
CA TYR A 82 -7.21 16.61 -1.51
C TYR A 82 -5.94 16.58 -2.40
N PRO A 83 -5.21 17.70 -2.56
CA PRO A 83 -4.12 17.80 -3.52
C PRO A 83 -2.88 17.00 -3.08
N LEU A 84 -2.44 16.06 -3.92
CA LEU A 84 -1.23 15.27 -3.72
C LEU A 84 -0.02 15.89 -4.42
N PHE A 85 -0.20 16.48 -5.59
CA PHE A 85 0.88 17.13 -6.33
C PHE A 85 0.29 18.14 -7.31
N SER A 86 1.00 19.23 -7.54
CA SER A 86 0.76 20.13 -8.66
C SER A 86 2.08 20.71 -9.13
N LEU A 87 2.33 20.62 -10.44
CA LEU A 87 3.53 21.14 -11.10
C LEU A 87 3.57 22.67 -11.01
N ASP A 88 2.41 23.33 -11.14
CA ASP A 88 2.31 24.80 -11.12
C ASP A 88 2.46 25.37 -9.70
N ALA A 89 2.00 24.62 -8.69
CA ALA A 89 2.01 25.07 -7.30
C ALA A 89 3.36 24.85 -6.58
N GLY A 90 4.37 24.25 -7.24
CA GLY A 90 5.68 24.03 -6.64
C GLY A 90 5.65 23.12 -5.39
N THR A 91 4.81 22.09 -5.41
CA THR A 91 4.62 21.19 -4.26
C THR A 91 5.89 20.38 -3.96
N SER A 92 6.19 20.15 -2.68
CA SER A 92 7.30 19.29 -2.24
C SER A 92 7.07 17.82 -2.61
N ALA A 93 7.51 17.44 -3.80
CA ALA A 93 7.59 16.05 -4.27
C ALA A 93 8.97 15.79 -4.86
N SER A 94 9.40 14.54 -4.81
CA SER A 94 10.59 14.10 -5.53
C SER A 94 10.20 13.88 -6.99
N ILE A 95 10.73 14.74 -7.87
CA ILE A 95 10.56 14.66 -9.31
C ILE A 95 11.85 14.09 -9.89
N GLN A 96 11.76 12.91 -10.47
CA GLN A 96 12.85 12.31 -11.23
C GLN A 96 12.50 12.35 -12.70
N GLN A 97 13.33 13.05 -13.47
CA GLN A 97 13.23 13.06 -14.92
C GLN A 97 13.95 11.82 -15.45
N GLU A 98 13.17 10.79 -15.83
CA GLU A 98 13.73 9.55 -16.40
C GLU A 98 14.16 9.74 -17.86
N SER A 99 13.55 10.68 -18.57
CA SER A 99 13.95 11.10 -19.92
C SER A 99 13.42 12.51 -20.24
N ASP A 100 13.75 13.06 -21.40
CA ASP A 100 13.20 14.34 -21.89
C ASP A 100 11.66 14.37 -21.96
N SER A 101 11.02 13.20 -21.96
CA SER A 101 9.57 13.01 -22.09
C SER A 101 8.91 12.23 -20.96
N SER A 102 9.67 11.75 -19.96
CA SER A 102 9.14 10.94 -18.85
C SER A 102 9.47 11.58 -17.50
N LEU A 103 8.42 11.84 -16.70
CA LEU A 103 8.53 12.29 -15.32
C LEU A 103 7.97 11.24 -14.38
N ARG A 104 8.77 10.88 -13.37
CA ARG A 104 8.35 10.06 -12.25
C ARG A 104 8.23 10.94 -11.02
N ILE A 105 7.04 10.93 -10.42
CA ILE A 105 6.74 11.70 -9.20
C ILE A 105 6.52 10.72 -8.07
N SER A 106 7.20 10.98 -6.96
CA SER A 106 7.04 10.22 -5.73
C SER A 106 6.86 11.17 -4.56
N ARG A 107 5.83 10.92 -3.75
CA ARG A 107 5.54 11.69 -2.54
C ARG A 107 4.94 10.78 -1.47
N ALA A 108 5.56 10.77 -0.30
CA ALA A 108 4.92 10.24 0.90
C ALA A 108 3.89 11.24 1.41
N PHE A 109 2.72 10.76 1.79
CA PHE A 109 1.70 11.55 2.47
C PHE A 109 1.08 10.73 3.58
N ASP A 110 0.52 11.41 4.56
CA ASP A 110 0.08 10.81 5.81
C ASP A 110 -1.20 11.48 6.31
N ARG A 111 -1.74 10.94 7.41
CA ARG A 111 -2.90 11.53 8.09
C ARG A 111 -2.67 12.99 8.50
N SER A 112 -1.44 13.38 8.84
CA SER A 112 -1.13 14.73 9.33
C SER A 112 -1.17 15.79 8.23
N SER A 113 -0.68 15.46 7.03
CA SER A 113 -0.75 16.31 5.85
C SER A 113 -2.18 16.43 5.28
N HIS A 114 -3.02 15.43 5.50
CA HIS A 114 -4.40 15.38 4.99
C HIS A 114 -5.38 14.94 6.10
N PRO A 115 -5.62 15.77 7.12
CA PRO A 115 -6.43 15.43 8.30
C PRO A 115 -7.92 15.25 7.99
N ASP A 116 -8.37 15.74 6.85
CA ASP A 116 -9.77 15.70 6.43
C ASP A 116 -10.13 14.42 5.64
N LEU A 117 -9.15 13.60 5.26
CA LEU A 117 -9.41 12.26 4.70
C LEU A 117 -10.12 11.38 5.73
N VAL A 118 -11.07 10.58 5.28
CA VAL A 118 -11.84 9.67 6.13
C VAL A 118 -11.76 8.24 5.61
N THR A 119 -12.02 7.26 6.48
CA THR A 119 -12.12 5.86 6.06
C THR A 119 -13.29 5.69 5.09
N GLY A 120 -13.05 5.05 3.94
CA GLY A 120 -14.07 4.82 2.92
C GLY A 120 -13.50 4.77 1.50
N SER A 121 -14.37 4.70 0.49
CA SER A 121 -13.98 4.77 -0.92
C SER A 121 -13.41 6.15 -1.25
N ALA A 122 -12.41 6.18 -2.11
CA ALA A 122 -11.81 7.39 -2.66
C ALA A 122 -11.24 7.10 -4.06
N ARG A 123 -10.96 8.15 -4.81
CA ARG A 123 -10.42 8.06 -6.16
C ARG A 123 -9.13 8.87 -6.24
N VAL A 124 -8.02 8.24 -6.61
CA VAL A 124 -6.78 8.97 -6.93
C VAL A 124 -6.85 9.38 -8.39
N VAL A 125 -6.81 10.67 -8.66
CA VAL A 125 -6.90 11.23 -9.99
C VAL A 125 -5.58 11.89 -10.33
N VAL A 126 -5.07 11.60 -11.52
CA VAL A 126 -3.89 12.24 -12.09
C VAL A 126 -4.28 12.81 -13.44
N ARG A 127 -4.05 14.10 -13.61
CA ARG A 127 -4.36 14.85 -14.83
C ARG A 127 -3.09 15.50 -15.35
N ALA A 128 -2.77 15.24 -16.61
CA ALA A 128 -1.58 15.74 -17.26
C ALA A 128 -1.96 16.47 -18.55
N THR A 129 -1.30 17.61 -18.81
CA THR A 129 -1.52 18.42 -20.01
C THR A 129 -0.20 18.73 -20.69
N ARG A 130 -0.17 18.57 -22.02
CA ARG A 130 0.98 18.95 -22.86
C ARG A 130 0.55 19.97 -23.94
N PRO A 131 1.47 20.84 -24.37
CA PRO A 131 1.22 21.70 -25.52
C PRO A 131 1.26 20.88 -26.82
N VAL A 132 0.37 21.22 -27.76
CA VAL A 132 0.36 20.73 -29.14
C VAL A 132 0.25 21.92 -30.09
N LEU A 133 0.52 21.72 -31.38
CA LEU A 133 0.51 22.79 -32.38
C LEU A 133 1.36 24.01 -31.92
N TYR A 134 2.64 23.78 -31.62
CA TYR A 134 3.58 24.82 -31.18
C TYR A 134 3.10 25.64 -29.95
N GLY A 135 2.28 25.05 -29.09
CA GLY A 135 1.76 25.70 -27.87
C GLY A 135 0.47 26.50 -28.06
N TYR A 136 -0.07 26.57 -29.27
CA TYR A 136 -1.36 27.23 -29.53
C TYR A 136 -2.56 26.40 -29.08
N ARG A 137 -2.36 25.11 -28.78
CA ARG A 137 -3.40 24.19 -28.32
C ARG A 137 -2.82 23.23 -27.29
N GLU A 138 -3.71 22.54 -26.56
CA GLU A 138 -3.35 21.59 -25.52
C GLU A 138 -4.02 20.24 -25.76
N ALA A 139 -3.33 19.18 -25.32
CA ALA A 139 -3.86 17.84 -25.20
C ALA A 139 -3.74 17.40 -23.74
N THR A 140 -4.84 16.89 -23.19
CA THR A 140 -4.97 16.52 -21.77
C THR A 140 -5.37 15.05 -21.67
N SER A 141 -4.77 14.35 -20.71
CA SER A 141 -5.18 13.01 -20.29
C SER A 141 -5.50 13.02 -18.80
N GLU A 142 -6.44 12.17 -18.40
CA GLU A 142 -6.80 11.93 -17.01
C GLU A 142 -6.88 10.42 -16.76
N THR A 143 -6.24 9.97 -15.69
CA THR A 143 -6.34 8.60 -15.20
C THR A 143 -6.81 8.64 -13.76
N ALA A 144 -7.81 7.82 -13.45
CA ALA A 144 -8.37 7.69 -12.12
C ALA A 144 -8.25 6.25 -11.63
N LEU A 145 -7.85 6.08 -10.37
CA LEU A 145 -7.75 4.80 -9.70
C LEU A 145 -8.63 4.78 -8.46
N GLU A 146 -9.56 3.84 -8.42
CA GLU A 146 -10.42 3.59 -7.26
C GLU A 146 -9.62 2.92 -6.14
N VAL A 147 -9.67 3.51 -4.95
CA VAL A 147 -8.96 3.05 -3.76
C VAL A 147 -9.85 3.09 -2.53
N THR A 148 -9.49 2.33 -1.51
CA THR A 148 -10.17 2.38 -0.21
C THR A 148 -9.23 2.94 0.85
N VAL A 149 -9.63 4.06 1.43
CA VAL A 149 -8.93 4.68 2.56
C VAL A 149 -9.24 3.90 3.82
N ARG A 150 -8.21 3.40 4.51
CA ARG A 150 -8.31 2.57 5.71
C ARG A 150 -7.37 3.11 6.78
N LEU A 151 -7.91 3.88 7.72
CA LEU A 151 -7.10 4.59 8.72
C LEU A 151 -7.07 3.93 10.10
N ALA A 152 -8.05 3.05 10.36
CA ALA A 152 -8.19 2.38 11.64
C ALA A 152 -7.26 1.15 11.70
N PRO A 153 -6.44 1.01 12.75
CA PRO A 153 -5.60 -0.18 12.91
C PRO A 153 -6.45 -1.44 13.15
N PRO A 154 -5.92 -2.63 12.82
CA PRO A 154 -6.58 -3.89 13.11
C PRO A 154 -6.90 -4.05 14.60
N ARG A 155 -8.00 -4.73 14.91
CA ARG A 155 -8.40 -5.07 16.27
C ARG A 155 -8.05 -6.51 16.57
N LEU A 156 -7.36 -6.72 17.69
CA LEU A 156 -6.99 -8.03 18.21
C LEU A 156 -7.70 -8.28 19.55
N ALA A 157 -8.34 -9.43 19.69
CA ALA A 157 -8.94 -9.86 20.95
C ALA A 157 -8.47 -11.29 21.29
N PRO A 158 -7.46 -11.46 22.18
CA PRO A 158 -7.08 -12.77 22.66
C PRO A 158 -8.26 -13.40 23.42
N LEU A 159 -8.64 -14.62 23.06
CA LEU A 159 -9.70 -15.36 23.74
C LEU A 159 -9.13 -16.31 24.81
N SER A 160 -7.93 -16.82 24.57
CA SER A 160 -7.19 -17.57 25.58
C SER A 160 -6.32 -16.61 26.40
N THR A 161 -6.56 -16.57 27.70
CA THR A 161 -5.94 -15.58 28.60
C THR A 161 -4.85 -16.16 29.50
N LEU A 162 -4.68 -17.49 29.54
CA LEU A 162 -3.71 -18.14 30.43
C LEU A 162 -2.89 -19.19 29.67
N HIS A 163 -1.64 -18.84 29.39
CA HIS A 163 -0.71 -19.66 28.64
C HIS A 163 0.44 -20.15 29.50
N TYR A 164 0.76 -21.44 29.42
CA TYR A 164 1.87 -22.06 30.16
C TYR A 164 2.84 -22.71 29.18
N ILE A 165 3.91 -21.98 28.89
CA ILE A 165 4.92 -22.42 27.93
C ILE A 165 6.19 -22.87 28.67
N ASN A 166 6.67 -24.07 28.31
CA ASN A 166 8.00 -24.50 28.72
C ASN A 166 9.03 -23.91 27.77
N HIS A 167 10.21 -23.64 28.29
CA HIS A 167 11.35 -23.29 27.44
C HIS A 167 11.72 -24.44 26.51
N GLY A 168 11.92 -24.15 25.23
CA GLY A 168 12.01 -25.15 24.16
C GLY A 168 10.66 -25.81 23.78
N GLY A 169 9.55 -25.36 24.36
CA GLY A 169 8.21 -25.90 24.13
C GLY A 169 7.39 -25.11 23.09
N SER A 170 6.22 -25.65 22.77
CA SER A 170 5.23 -25.00 21.90
C SER A 170 3.88 -24.89 22.59
N GLU A 171 3.11 -23.89 22.18
CA GLU A 171 1.76 -23.61 22.65
C GLU A 171 0.93 -23.05 21.50
N PHE A 172 -0.38 -22.91 21.69
CA PHE A 172 -1.26 -22.25 20.73
C PHE A 172 -2.14 -21.23 21.44
N ILE A 173 -2.56 -20.21 20.69
CA ILE A 173 -3.52 -19.20 21.14
C ILE A 173 -4.67 -19.11 20.16
N VAL A 174 -5.87 -18.90 20.70
CA VAL A 174 -7.07 -18.55 19.94
C VAL A 174 -7.37 -17.08 20.16
N TYR A 175 -7.57 -16.34 19.08
CA TYR A 175 -7.85 -14.90 19.11
C TYR A 175 -8.80 -14.50 17.98
N ARG A 176 -9.44 -13.35 18.14
CA ARG A 176 -10.20 -12.71 17.06
C ARG A 176 -9.39 -11.59 16.44
N VAL A 177 -9.54 -11.44 15.12
CA VAL A 177 -8.95 -10.35 14.36
C VAL A 177 -9.98 -9.69 13.45
N SER A 178 -10.01 -8.36 13.43
CA SER A 178 -10.90 -7.57 12.58
C SER A 178 -10.15 -6.38 11.96
N PRO A 179 -10.19 -6.18 10.64
CA PRO A 179 -10.85 -7.02 9.62
C PRO A 179 -10.13 -8.36 9.38
N THR A 180 -10.72 -9.26 8.57
CA THR A 180 -10.22 -10.63 8.37
C THR A 180 -9.12 -10.73 7.31
N ASP A 181 -8.96 -9.71 6.47
CA ASP A 181 -7.99 -9.60 5.37
C ASP A 181 -6.61 -9.10 5.84
N VAL A 182 -6.20 -9.49 7.05
CA VAL A 182 -4.95 -9.04 7.68
C VAL A 182 -4.00 -10.20 7.92
N ASP A 183 -2.70 -9.92 7.83
CA ASP A 183 -1.66 -10.82 8.29
C ASP A 183 -1.59 -10.72 9.83
N SER A 184 -1.77 -11.84 10.52
CA SER A 184 -1.83 -11.86 11.99
C SER A 184 -1.27 -13.16 12.55
N GLY A 185 -0.78 -13.10 13.78
CA GLY A 185 -0.09 -14.21 14.42
C GLY A 185 0.42 -13.87 15.80
N VAL A 186 1.36 -14.69 16.29
CA VAL A 186 2.09 -14.46 17.54
C VAL A 186 3.53 -14.10 17.20
N ARG A 187 4.05 -13.06 17.83
CA ARG A 187 5.47 -12.69 17.80
C ARG A 187 6.12 -13.08 19.12
N VAL A 188 7.22 -13.84 19.05
CA VAL A 188 8.05 -14.28 20.19
C VAL A 188 9.45 -13.71 20.00
N GLY A 189 9.74 -12.58 20.66
CA GLY A 189 10.95 -11.81 20.38
C GLY A 189 10.98 -11.36 18.93
N ASP A 190 11.95 -11.87 18.16
CA ASP A 190 12.12 -11.55 16.73
C ASP A 190 11.48 -12.57 15.78
N ARG A 191 10.85 -13.64 16.31
CA ARG A 191 10.22 -14.70 15.50
C ARG A 191 8.72 -14.48 15.41
N GLU A 192 8.18 -14.56 14.20
CA GLU A 192 6.74 -14.47 13.94
C GLU A 192 6.17 -15.83 13.56
N TYR A 193 5.03 -16.15 14.15
CA TYR A 193 4.30 -17.39 13.95
C TYR A 193 2.91 -17.05 13.41
N PRO A 194 2.58 -17.42 12.16
CA PRO A 194 1.33 -17.02 11.52
C PRO A 194 0.11 -17.68 12.17
N GLY A 195 -1.02 -16.95 12.18
CA GLY A 195 -2.32 -17.45 12.59
C GLY A 195 -3.19 -17.86 11.41
N TYR A 196 -3.80 -19.04 11.54
CA TYR A 196 -4.65 -19.63 10.52
C TYR A 196 -6.12 -19.51 10.89
N PRO A 197 -7.05 -19.44 9.91
CA PRO A 197 -8.48 -19.46 10.17
C PRO A 197 -8.86 -20.69 11.00
N ALA A 198 -9.64 -20.46 12.07
CA ALA A 198 -10.08 -21.52 12.98
C ALA A 198 -11.02 -22.53 12.31
N SER A 199 -11.58 -22.21 11.14
CA SER A 199 -12.32 -23.13 10.28
C SER A 199 -11.51 -24.36 9.91
N GLY A 200 -10.18 -24.23 9.77
CA GLY A 200 -9.27 -25.36 9.56
C GLY A 200 -9.16 -26.32 10.77
N ALA A 201 -9.54 -25.85 11.96
CA ALA A 201 -9.61 -26.63 13.20
C ALA A 201 -11.04 -27.10 13.52
N GLY A 202 -11.98 -26.98 12.58
CA GLY A 202 -13.38 -27.42 12.75
C GLY A 202 -14.30 -26.42 13.46
N LEU A 203 -13.83 -25.20 13.73
CA LEU A 203 -14.65 -24.13 14.32
C LEU A 203 -15.33 -23.35 13.19
N THR A 204 -16.60 -23.66 12.91
CA THR A 204 -17.39 -23.03 11.85
C THR A 204 -18.10 -21.76 12.32
N GLY A 205 -18.35 -20.82 11.41
CA GLY A 205 -19.13 -19.60 11.68
C GLY A 205 -18.39 -18.46 12.37
N ALA A 206 -17.05 -18.47 12.37
CA ALA A 206 -16.24 -17.40 12.95
C ALA A 206 -15.03 -17.08 12.05
N ASP A 207 -15.28 -16.34 10.94
CA ASP A 207 -14.25 -15.95 9.97
C ASP A 207 -13.17 -15.02 10.55
N ASP A 208 -13.50 -14.36 11.66
CA ASP A 208 -12.61 -13.52 12.45
C ASP A 208 -11.77 -14.31 13.47
N LEU A 209 -12.06 -15.60 13.67
CA LEU A 209 -11.37 -16.45 14.63
C LEU A 209 -10.11 -17.07 14.00
N ARG A 210 -8.98 -16.88 14.67
CA ARG A 210 -7.68 -17.39 14.27
C ARG A 210 -7.07 -18.26 15.35
N VAL A 211 -6.29 -19.24 14.93
CA VAL A 211 -5.45 -20.08 15.80
C VAL A 211 -4.01 -19.92 15.34
N ALA A 212 -3.11 -19.56 16.27
CA ALA A 212 -1.68 -19.50 16.01
C ALA A 212 -0.94 -20.44 16.96
N PHE A 213 -0.05 -21.26 16.41
CA PHE A 213 0.90 -22.06 17.17
C PHE A 213 2.21 -21.31 17.27
N PHE A 214 2.80 -21.23 18.45
CA PHE A 214 4.07 -20.54 18.69
C PHE A 214 4.97 -21.36 19.61
N SER A 215 6.27 -21.05 19.60
CA SER A 215 7.23 -21.69 20.50
C SER A 215 8.11 -20.65 21.18
N LEU A 216 8.46 -20.94 22.44
CA LEU A 216 9.56 -20.26 23.12
C LEU A 216 10.78 -21.16 22.95
N ALA A 217 11.67 -20.80 22.04
CA ALA A 217 12.79 -21.67 21.70
C ALA A 217 13.83 -21.74 22.84
N TYR A 218 14.67 -22.77 22.81
CA TYR A 218 15.64 -23.05 23.88
C TYR A 218 16.78 -22.01 23.97
N ASP A 219 16.95 -21.23 22.91
CA ASP A 219 17.94 -20.16 22.76
C ASP A 219 17.40 -18.79 23.19
N GLN A 220 16.11 -18.70 23.55
CA GLN A 220 15.44 -17.46 23.93
C GLN A 220 15.35 -17.31 25.45
N ASP A 221 15.42 -16.09 25.96
CA ASP A 221 15.27 -15.85 27.40
C ASP A 221 13.84 -16.18 27.86
N LEU A 222 13.68 -16.64 29.11
CA LEU A 222 12.36 -16.90 29.70
C LEU A 222 11.44 -15.67 29.73
N THR A 223 12.01 -14.47 29.74
CA THR A 223 11.32 -13.18 29.75
C THR A 223 11.10 -12.62 28.35
N THR A 224 11.43 -13.38 27.29
CA THR A 224 11.20 -12.99 25.90
C THR A 224 9.75 -12.54 25.70
N PRO A 225 9.50 -11.33 25.16
CA PRO A 225 8.16 -10.84 24.92
C PRO A 225 7.39 -11.77 23.97
N ILE A 226 6.16 -12.10 24.36
CA ILE A 226 5.20 -12.85 23.55
C ILE A 226 3.95 -11.98 23.39
N GLU A 227 3.61 -11.64 22.16
CA GLU A 227 2.46 -10.79 21.84
C GLU A 227 1.79 -11.20 20.54
N LEU A 228 0.49 -10.90 20.42
CA LEU A 228 -0.19 -10.98 19.14
C LEU A 228 0.22 -9.78 18.28
N TYR A 229 0.34 -10.02 16.97
CA TYR A 229 0.51 -8.97 15.98
C TYR A 229 -0.58 -9.07 14.90
N ALA A 230 -0.90 -7.93 14.30
CA ALA A 230 -1.70 -7.84 13.08
C ALA A 230 -1.21 -6.70 12.20
N ARG A 231 -1.17 -6.92 10.89
CA ARG A 231 -0.81 -5.96 9.83
C ARG A 231 -1.84 -6.02 8.71
N ASP A 232 -2.42 -4.87 8.37
CA ASP A 232 -3.35 -4.80 7.25
C ASP A 232 -2.65 -4.41 5.93
N PRO A 233 -3.32 -4.61 4.77
CA PRO A 233 -2.77 -4.21 3.48
C PRO A 233 -2.59 -2.70 3.28
N ALA A 234 -3.18 -1.88 4.15
CA ALA A 234 -3.02 -0.43 4.15
C ALA A 234 -1.78 0.02 4.94
N GLY A 235 -1.04 -0.91 5.56
CA GLY A 235 0.15 -0.62 6.35
C GLY A 235 -0.12 -0.28 7.81
N ASN A 236 -1.36 -0.37 8.28
CA ASN A 236 -1.67 -0.21 9.70
C ASN A 236 -1.29 -1.49 10.46
N ALA A 237 -0.78 -1.30 11.68
CA ALA A 237 -0.38 -2.40 12.56
C ALA A 237 -1.00 -2.28 13.95
N ALA A 238 -1.20 -3.43 14.59
CA ALA A 238 -1.64 -3.52 15.97
C ALA A 238 -0.92 -4.65 16.69
N SER A 239 -0.74 -4.50 18.00
CA SER A 239 -0.27 -5.57 18.88
C SER A 239 -1.17 -5.70 20.11
N ALA A 240 -1.26 -6.90 20.65
CA ALA A 240 -2.00 -7.19 21.87
C ALA A 240 -1.23 -8.15 22.76
N ARG A 241 -1.11 -7.81 24.04
CA ARG A 241 -0.47 -8.68 25.04
C ARG A 241 -1.50 -9.65 25.63
N PHE A 242 -1.02 -10.84 25.98
CA PHE A 242 -1.77 -11.82 26.75
C PHE A 242 -0.89 -12.36 27.87
N ALA A 243 -1.51 -12.86 28.95
CA ALA A 243 -0.75 -13.36 30.08
C ALA A 243 -0.18 -14.76 29.76
N PHE A 244 1.14 -14.89 29.89
CA PHE A 244 1.83 -16.17 29.81
C PHE A 244 2.73 -16.36 31.03
N ARG A 245 2.98 -17.62 31.38
CA ARG A 245 3.98 -18.01 32.37
C ARG A 245 4.97 -18.97 31.73
N SER A 246 6.23 -18.58 31.71
CA SER A 246 7.33 -19.41 31.23
C SER A 246 7.98 -20.17 32.40
N SER A 247 8.34 -21.43 32.18
CA SER A 247 9.06 -22.23 33.18
C SER A 247 10.21 -23.04 32.57
N ASN A 248 11.33 -23.08 33.30
CA ASN A 248 12.46 -23.98 33.06
C ASN A 248 12.42 -25.25 33.93
N ASN A 249 11.39 -25.43 34.76
CA ASN A 249 11.34 -26.49 35.76
C ASN A 249 9.94 -27.13 35.81
N LEU A 250 9.83 -28.42 35.48
CA LEU A 250 8.56 -29.17 35.54
C LEU A 250 7.95 -29.26 36.96
N SER A 251 8.66 -28.79 37.99
CA SER A 251 8.16 -28.73 39.38
C SER A 251 7.33 -27.48 39.72
N SER A 252 7.38 -26.39 38.93
CA SER A 252 6.73 -25.12 39.27
C SER A 252 5.27 -24.99 38.78
N ILE A 253 4.72 -26.00 38.10
CA ILE A 253 3.28 -26.06 37.85
C ILE A 253 2.58 -26.26 39.20
N PRO A 254 1.65 -25.36 39.62
CA PRO A 254 0.95 -25.50 40.89
C PRO A 254 0.29 -26.88 40.97
N TYR A 255 0.48 -27.54 42.11
CA TYR A 255 0.07 -28.94 42.33
C TYR A 255 -1.41 -29.20 42.04
N SER A 256 -2.25 -28.16 42.13
CA SER A 256 -3.68 -28.19 41.81
C SER A 256 -4.00 -28.51 40.34
N VAL A 257 -3.12 -28.15 39.39
CA VAL A 257 -3.30 -28.44 37.95
C VAL A 257 -2.79 -29.85 37.60
N LYS A 258 -1.82 -30.38 38.35
CA LYS A 258 -1.32 -31.76 38.18
C LYS A 258 -2.37 -32.83 38.46
N ARG A 259 -3.43 -32.51 39.23
CA ARG A 259 -4.46 -33.48 39.65
C ARG A 259 -5.60 -33.65 38.62
N THR A 260 -5.74 -32.74 37.66
CA THR A 260 -6.79 -32.78 36.61
C THR A 260 -6.34 -33.40 35.29
N LEU A 261 -5.05 -33.72 35.14
CA LEU A 261 -4.57 -34.52 34.01
C LEU A 261 -4.95 -35.98 34.26
N PRO A 262 -5.81 -36.62 33.42
CA PRO A 262 -5.93 -38.07 33.48
C PRO A 262 -4.53 -38.63 33.24
N SER A 263 -4.12 -39.57 34.09
CA SER A 263 -2.86 -40.28 33.96
C SER A 263 -2.78 -40.88 32.55
N ALA A 264 -2.14 -40.16 31.63
CA ALA A 264 -1.74 -40.70 30.36
C ALA A 264 -0.67 -41.74 30.67
N ARG A 265 -1.12 -42.99 30.83
CA ARG A 265 -0.28 -44.15 30.60
C ARG A 265 0.19 -44.03 29.16
N CYS A 266 1.35 -43.40 28.96
CA CYS A 266 2.08 -43.53 27.71
C CYS A 266 2.33 -45.02 27.49
N ALA A 267 1.64 -45.57 26.50
CA ALA A 267 1.96 -46.86 25.93
C ALA A 267 3.45 -46.88 25.54
N GLY A 268 4.07 -48.04 25.72
CA GLY A 268 5.49 -48.19 25.97
C GLY A 268 6.41 -47.55 24.94
N TYR A 269 7.28 -46.65 25.41
CA TYR A 269 8.65 -46.51 24.95
C TYR A 269 9.51 -46.08 26.14
N ARG A 270 10.36 -46.98 26.64
CA ARG A 270 11.39 -46.67 27.64
C ARG A 270 12.48 -45.85 26.95
N VAL A 271 12.49 -44.53 27.16
CA VAL A 271 13.72 -43.75 26.97
C VAL A 271 14.51 -43.83 28.28
N LYS A 272 15.59 -44.61 28.25
CA LYS A 272 16.53 -44.81 29.35
C LYS A 272 17.38 -43.52 29.46
N CYS A 273 17.10 -42.66 30.43
CA CYS A 273 18.04 -41.59 30.79
C CYS A 273 19.28 -42.22 31.43
N CYS A 274 20.37 -42.34 30.67
CA CYS A 274 21.67 -42.72 31.19
C CYS A 274 22.32 -41.47 31.83
N GLY A 275 22.15 -41.33 33.14
CA GLY A 275 22.94 -40.42 33.97
C GLY A 275 23.92 -41.23 34.81
N SER A 276 25.13 -41.45 34.33
CA SER A 276 26.19 -42.07 35.11
C SER A 276 26.73 -41.06 36.14
N ARG A 277 26.21 -41.12 37.37
CA ARG A 277 26.97 -40.73 38.57
C ARG A 277 27.68 -41.97 39.10
N GLY A 278 29.00 -41.91 39.16
CA GLY A 278 29.83 -42.89 39.86
C GLY A 278 31.07 -42.21 40.40
N ARG A 279 31.03 -41.87 41.69
CA ARG A 279 32.11 -41.26 42.47
C ARG A 279 32.80 -42.38 43.26
N ALA A 280 34.13 -42.31 43.31
CA ALA A 280 35.06 -42.81 44.33
C ALA A 280 34.73 -44.08 45.13
N GLY A 281 35.61 -45.07 44.97
CA GLY A 281 35.88 -46.21 45.87
C GLY A 281 37.22 -46.80 45.47
#